data_AF-A0A1B8FNB6-F1
#
_entry.id   AF-A0A1B8FNB6-F1
#
_cell.length_a   1.000
_cell.length_b   1.000
_cell.length_c   1.000
_cell.angle_alpha   90.00
_cell.angle_beta   90.00
_cell.angle_gamma   90.00
#
_symmetry.space_group_name_H-M   'P 1'
#
loop_
_entity.id
_entity.type
_entity.pdbx_description
1 polymer ?
#
loop_
_entity_poly.entity_id
_entity_poly.type
_entity_poly.pdbx_seq_one_letter_code
_entity_poly.pdbx_strand_id
1 'polypeptide(L)'
;MVCPKSVCSQWEQTIQNSYKEGYAPKVVVLGSKSKGKQLTAHDLLRERPDVVITTYEQIDSSHRHMRDLSSLIDDYVKDAEGITKRILGVLIKRLILDKAQVANKRSGTRHRALQALYFEATIVLSRTLAHNIWYDVARYFDFIKGHPVTSDAEFMRLFSSNDYDDAPAPLSITQMGILQKFMMAFTIARPPSTIHLSPCTRSQALFDIPPKHKA
;
A
#
# COMPACT_ATOMS: atom_id res chain seq x y z
N MET A 1 -9.29 1.80 3.13
CA MET A 1 -8.04 1.26 3.70
C MET A 1 -7.68 -0.04 3.00
N VAL A 2 -6.43 -0.18 2.54
CA VAL A 2 -5.88 -1.38 1.92
C VAL A 2 -4.75 -1.92 2.80
N CYS A 3 -4.81 -3.19 3.17
CA CYS A 3 -3.84 -3.81 4.08
C CYS A 3 -3.67 -5.31 3.76
N PRO A 4 -2.64 -5.99 4.32
CA PRO A 4 -2.57 -7.44 4.20
C PRO A 4 -3.77 -8.12 4.86
N LYS A 5 -4.22 -9.25 4.30
CA LYS A 5 -5.39 -10.00 4.82
C LYS A 5 -5.29 -10.33 6.31
N SER A 6 -4.08 -10.63 6.79
CA SER A 6 -3.83 -11.01 8.19
C SER A 6 -4.12 -9.91 9.21
N VAL A 7 -4.20 -8.64 8.80
CA VAL A 7 -4.42 -7.50 9.71
C VAL A 7 -5.79 -6.83 9.52
N CYS A 8 -6.64 -7.31 8.61
CA CYS A 8 -7.95 -6.68 8.37
C CYS A 8 -8.84 -6.68 9.62
N SER A 9 -8.93 -7.82 10.33
CA SER A 9 -9.70 -7.92 11.58
C SER A 9 -9.12 -7.07 12.70
N GLN A 10 -7.79 -6.98 12.78
CA GLN A 10 -7.11 -6.10 13.71
C GLN A 10 -7.49 -4.63 13.46
N TRP A 11 -7.53 -4.18 12.20
CA TRP A 11 -7.93 -2.82 11.85
C TRP A 11 -9.40 -2.53 12.16
N GLU A 12 -10.30 -3.48 11.87
CA GLU A 12 -11.71 -3.36 12.24
C GLU A 12 -11.89 -3.18 13.76
N GLN A 13 -11.27 -4.05 14.56
CA GLN A 13 -11.31 -3.95 16.02
C GLN A 13 -10.66 -2.68 16.54
N THR A 14 -9.50 -2.30 15.98
CA THR A 14 -8.79 -1.08 16.39
C THR A 14 -9.64 0.15 16.15
N ILE A 15 -10.32 0.23 14.99
CA ILE A 15 -11.23 1.34 14.69
C ILE A 15 -12.40 1.30 15.67
N GLN A 16 -13.08 0.17 15.87
CA GLN A 16 -14.21 0.10 16.80
C GLN A 16 -13.83 0.51 18.23
N ASN A 17 -12.65 0.10 18.71
CA ASN A 17 -12.17 0.39 20.06
C ASN A 17 -11.61 1.81 20.23
N SER A 18 -11.31 2.52 19.14
CA SER A 18 -10.73 3.87 19.21
C SER A 18 -11.77 4.99 19.41
N TYR A 19 -13.06 4.68 19.25
CA TYR A 19 -14.13 5.66 19.35
C TYR A 19 -15.00 5.39 20.58
N LYS A 20 -15.55 6.47 21.14
CA LYS A 20 -16.57 6.37 22.18
C LYS A 20 -17.83 5.71 21.63
N GLU A 21 -18.57 5.03 22.50
CA GLU A 21 -19.85 4.41 22.16
C GLU A 21 -20.80 5.43 21.48
N GLY A 22 -21.44 5.02 20.39
CA GLY A 22 -22.31 5.87 19.57
C GLY A 22 -21.61 6.77 18.54
N TYR A 23 -20.28 6.90 18.60
CA TYR A 23 -19.50 7.73 17.65
C TYR A 23 -18.60 6.90 16.73
N ALA A 24 -18.67 5.57 16.82
CA ALA A 24 -17.86 4.70 15.98
C ALA A 24 -18.28 4.82 14.50
N PRO A 25 -17.31 4.97 13.57
CA PRO A 25 -17.61 5.01 12.14
C PRO A 25 -18.20 3.66 11.70
N LYS A 26 -19.04 3.68 10.66
CA LYS A 26 -19.52 2.45 10.03
C LYS A 26 -18.38 1.81 9.23
N VAL A 27 -17.83 0.71 9.77
CA VAL A 27 -16.74 -0.05 9.16
C VAL A 27 -17.27 -1.25 8.39
N VAL A 28 -16.74 -1.47 7.20
CA VAL A 28 -17.02 -2.64 6.35
C VAL A 28 -15.72 -3.29 5.91
N VAL A 29 -15.58 -4.59 6.13
CA VAL A 29 -14.43 -5.39 5.67
C VAL A 29 -14.82 -6.21 4.45
N LEU A 30 -14.20 -5.94 3.31
CA LEU A 30 -14.49 -6.63 2.06
C LEU A 30 -13.89 -8.04 2.02
N GLY A 31 -14.68 -9.00 1.53
CA GLY A 31 -14.35 -10.42 1.42
C GLY A 31 -14.08 -11.16 2.73
N SER A 32 -14.42 -10.54 3.87
CA SER A 32 -14.69 -11.31 5.07
C SER A 32 -15.99 -12.10 4.85
N LYS A 33 -15.93 -13.43 4.94
CA LYS A 33 -17.13 -14.30 4.85
C LYS A 33 -18.05 -14.17 6.06
N SER A 34 -17.77 -13.27 7.00
CA SER A 34 -18.46 -13.16 8.29
C SER A 34 -19.99 -13.00 8.19
N LYS A 35 -20.55 -12.67 7.01
CA LYS A 35 -22.00 -12.60 6.78
C LYS A 35 -22.49 -13.37 5.55
N GLY A 36 -21.70 -14.31 5.01
CA GLY A 36 -22.10 -15.17 3.88
C GLY A 36 -22.28 -14.48 2.52
N LYS A 37 -22.42 -13.14 2.46
CA LYS A 37 -22.56 -12.36 1.24
C LYS A 37 -21.28 -11.60 0.92
N GLN A 38 -20.76 -11.76 -0.29
CA GLN A 38 -19.70 -10.91 -0.82
C GLN A 38 -20.30 -9.54 -1.14
N LEU A 39 -19.85 -8.50 -0.45
CA LEU A 39 -20.33 -7.14 -0.69
C LEU A 39 -19.89 -6.65 -2.06
N THR A 40 -20.86 -6.11 -2.81
CA THR A 40 -20.66 -5.48 -4.12
C THR A 40 -20.42 -3.97 -3.94
N ALA A 41 -19.98 -3.28 -4.99
CA ALA A 41 -19.84 -1.82 -4.90
C ALA A 41 -21.20 -1.10 -4.82
N HIS A 42 -22.27 -1.69 -5.35
CA HIS A 42 -23.62 -1.18 -5.12
C HIS A 42 -24.05 -1.33 -3.67
N ASP A 43 -23.70 -2.44 -3.00
CA ASP A 43 -23.91 -2.56 -1.56
C ASP A 43 -23.15 -1.44 -0.82
N LEU A 44 -21.89 -1.14 -1.21
CA LEU A 44 -21.12 -0.02 -0.63
C LEU A 44 -21.77 1.35 -0.87
N LEU A 45 -22.30 1.61 -2.07
CA LEU A 45 -22.99 2.86 -2.40
C LEU A 45 -24.31 3.02 -1.65
N ARG A 46 -25.03 1.92 -1.44
CA ARG A 46 -26.28 1.89 -0.67
C ARG A 46 -26.01 2.07 0.82
N GLU A 47 -25.05 1.32 1.35
CA GLU A 47 -24.74 1.30 2.77
C GLU A 47 -23.94 2.52 3.25
N ARG A 48 -23.25 3.20 2.34
CA ARG A 48 -22.40 4.38 2.58
C ARG A 48 -21.53 4.24 3.85
N PRO A 49 -20.70 3.19 3.96
CA PRO A 49 -19.82 3.05 5.10
C PRO A 49 -18.80 4.18 5.14
N ASP A 50 -18.45 4.63 6.34
CA ASP A 50 -17.40 5.64 6.56
C ASP A 50 -16.02 5.07 6.28
N VAL A 51 -15.81 3.78 6.58
CA VAL A 51 -14.54 3.08 6.37
C VAL A 51 -14.74 1.76 5.68
N VAL A 52 -14.06 1.59 4.55
CA VAL A 52 -13.95 0.30 3.85
C VAL A 52 -12.54 -0.25 4.03
N ILE A 53 -12.43 -1.46 4.57
CA ILE A 53 -11.18 -2.21 4.72
C ILE A 53 -11.16 -3.32 3.65
N THR A 54 -10.07 -3.41 2.90
CA THR A 54 -9.90 -4.40 1.83
C THR A 54 -8.45 -4.87 1.77
N THR A 55 -8.18 -5.93 1.01
CA THR A 55 -6.81 -6.42 0.79
C THR A 55 -6.20 -5.97 -0.53
N TYR A 56 -4.87 -6.00 -0.61
CA TYR A 56 -4.14 -5.75 -1.86
C TYR A 56 -4.54 -6.73 -2.97
N GLU A 57 -4.76 -8.00 -2.63
CA GLU A 57 -5.17 -9.05 -3.58
C GLU A 57 -6.55 -8.78 -4.16
N GLN A 58 -7.49 -8.26 -3.35
CA GLN A 58 -8.83 -7.93 -3.82
C GLN A 58 -8.83 -6.74 -4.77
N ILE A 59 -8.01 -5.71 -4.48
CA ILE A 59 -7.83 -4.57 -5.37
C ILE A 59 -7.18 -5.01 -6.68
N ASP A 60 -6.10 -5.80 -6.62
CA ASP A 60 -5.44 -6.36 -7.81
C ASP A 60 -6.41 -7.20 -8.65
N SER A 61 -7.12 -8.14 -8.02
CA SER A 61 -8.13 -8.96 -8.68
C SER A 61 -9.19 -8.10 -9.35
N SER A 62 -9.76 -7.11 -8.63
CA SER A 62 -10.77 -6.21 -9.19
C SER A 62 -10.26 -5.45 -10.41
N HIS A 63 -9.03 -4.94 -10.35
CA HIS A 63 -8.40 -4.19 -11.43
C HIS A 63 -8.11 -5.05 -12.67
N ARG A 64 -7.68 -6.32 -12.50
CA ARG A 64 -7.49 -7.24 -13.63
C ARG A 64 -8.78 -7.44 -14.42
N HIS A 65 -9.87 -7.73 -13.72
CA HIS A 65 -11.20 -7.89 -14.34
C HIS A 65 -11.68 -6.62 -15.04
N MET A 66 -11.12 -5.43 -14.75
CA MET A 66 -11.47 -4.18 -15.42
C MET A 66 -10.70 -3.94 -16.72
N ARG A 67 -9.47 -4.45 -16.82
CA ARG A 67 -8.66 -4.31 -18.04
C ARG A 67 -9.20 -5.15 -19.20
N ASP A 68 -9.89 -6.23 -18.89
CA ASP A 68 -10.57 -7.07 -19.87
C ASP A 68 -11.89 -6.42 -20.34
N LEU A 69 -11.89 -5.11 -20.58
CA LEU A 69 -13.08 -4.32 -20.89
C LEU A 69 -13.79 -4.81 -22.18
N SER A 70 -13.05 -5.44 -23.11
CA SER A 70 -13.61 -6.08 -24.30
C SER A 70 -14.53 -7.25 -23.96
N SER A 71 -14.21 -8.07 -22.95
CA SER A 71 -15.12 -9.14 -22.50
C SER A 71 -16.25 -8.61 -21.61
N LEU A 72 -16.05 -7.47 -20.95
CA LEU A 72 -17.09 -6.80 -20.17
C LEU A 72 -18.18 -6.16 -21.01
N ILE A 73 -17.86 -5.66 -22.20
CA ILE A 73 -18.88 -5.15 -23.12
C ILE A 73 -19.74 -6.34 -23.61
N ASP A 74 -19.12 -7.49 -23.89
CA ASP A 74 -19.84 -8.72 -24.25
C ASP A 74 -20.69 -9.27 -23.09
N ASP A 75 -20.23 -9.16 -21.84
CA ASP A 75 -20.99 -9.52 -20.64
C ASP A 75 -22.05 -8.47 -20.27
N TYR A 76 -21.83 -7.18 -20.53
CA TYR A 76 -22.79 -6.10 -20.29
C TYR A 76 -24.04 -6.20 -21.18
N VAL A 77 -23.86 -6.67 -22.42
CA VAL A 77 -24.96 -6.99 -23.32
C VAL A 77 -25.78 -8.18 -22.81
N LYS A 78 -25.19 -9.04 -21.96
CA LYS A 78 -25.83 -10.27 -21.46
C LYS A 78 -26.37 -10.17 -20.03
N ASP A 79 -25.83 -9.29 -19.19
CA ASP A 79 -26.19 -9.24 -17.77
C ASP A 79 -26.03 -7.82 -17.17
N ALA A 80 -27.12 -7.06 -17.18
CA ALA A 80 -27.16 -5.67 -16.70
C ALA A 80 -26.89 -5.52 -15.19
N GLU A 81 -26.94 -6.61 -14.42
CA GLU A 81 -26.71 -6.59 -12.96
C GLU A 81 -25.23 -6.74 -12.56
N GLY A 82 -24.32 -7.10 -13.48
CA GLY A 82 -22.93 -7.47 -13.15
C GLY A 82 -21.95 -6.30 -12.88
N ILE A 83 -22.24 -5.09 -13.39
CA ILE A 83 -21.29 -3.96 -13.39
C ILE A 83 -21.14 -3.31 -12.00
N THR A 84 -22.09 -3.52 -11.10
CA THR A 84 -22.16 -2.91 -9.77
C THR A 84 -21.18 -3.46 -8.73
N LYS A 85 -20.25 -4.36 -9.09
CA LYS A 85 -19.37 -5.05 -8.12
C LYS A 85 -18.03 -4.34 -7.82
N ARG A 86 -17.77 -3.14 -8.34
CA ARG A 86 -16.40 -2.61 -8.45
C ARG A 86 -16.12 -1.37 -7.61
N ILE A 87 -15.18 -1.50 -6.66
CA ILE A 87 -14.70 -0.40 -5.79
C ILE A 87 -14.10 0.76 -6.59
N LEU A 88 -13.53 0.46 -7.76
CA LEU A 88 -12.79 1.42 -8.60
C LEU A 88 -13.66 2.57 -9.17
N GLY A 89 -15.00 2.50 -9.05
CA GLY A 89 -15.92 3.58 -9.46
C GLY A 89 -16.35 4.52 -8.33
N VAL A 90 -15.95 4.26 -7.08
CA VAL A 90 -16.33 5.08 -5.93
C VAL A 90 -15.24 6.11 -5.66
N LEU A 91 -15.59 7.39 -5.53
CA LEU A 91 -14.66 8.43 -5.10
C LEU A 91 -14.24 8.18 -3.64
N ILE A 92 -12.95 7.93 -3.43
CA ILE A 92 -12.36 7.69 -2.11
C ILE A 92 -11.80 9.02 -1.58
N LYS A 93 -12.39 9.58 -0.52
CA LYS A 93 -11.83 10.80 0.10
C LYS A 93 -10.40 10.59 0.59
N ARG A 94 -10.12 9.46 1.23
CA ARG A 94 -8.79 9.12 1.78
C ARG A 94 -8.44 7.66 1.57
N LEU A 95 -7.40 7.40 0.79
CA LEU A 95 -6.81 6.08 0.65
C LEU A 95 -5.76 5.89 1.75
N ILE A 96 -5.87 4.81 2.52
CA ILE A 96 -4.88 4.45 3.54
C ILE A 96 -4.26 3.12 3.12
N LEU A 97 -2.94 3.08 2.97
CA LEU A 97 -2.17 1.88 2.62
C LEU A 97 -1.36 1.42 3.83
N ASP A 98 -1.70 0.27 4.41
CA ASP A 98 -0.90 -0.35 5.49
C ASP A 98 0.04 -1.42 4.93
N LYS A 99 1.25 -1.50 5.47
CA LYS A 99 2.37 -2.31 4.94
C LYS A 99 2.63 -2.02 3.47
N ALA A 100 2.71 -0.74 3.12
CA ALA A 100 2.82 -0.29 1.74
C ALA A 100 4.03 -0.89 0.98
N GLN A 101 5.05 -1.38 1.67
CA GLN A 101 6.16 -2.10 1.04
C GLN A 101 5.71 -3.29 0.17
N VAL A 102 4.55 -3.89 0.45
CA VAL A 102 3.96 -5.00 -0.32
C VAL A 102 3.55 -4.59 -1.74
N ALA A 103 3.33 -3.29 -1.98
CA ALA A 103 2.94 -2.71 -3.26
C ALA A 103 3.95 -1.66 -3.76
N ASN A 104 5.19 -1.69 -3.28
CA ASN A 104 6.21 -0.71 -3.65
C ASN A 104 6.62 -0.87 -5.13
N LYS A 105 6.75 -2.09 -5.65
CA LYS A 105 7.20 -2.31 -7.05
C LYS A 105 6.23 -1.73 -8.09
N ARG A 106 6.61 -0.62 -8.75
CA ARG A 106 5.84 0.08 -9.82
C ARG A 106 5.36 -0.84 -10.94
N SER A 107 6.23 -1.73 -11.41
CA SER A 107 5.88 -2.72 -12.44
C SER A 107 4.97 -3.85 -11.93
N GLY A 108 4.75 -3.96 -10.61
CA GLY A 108 3.90 -4.96 -10.00
C GLY A 108 2.40 -4.69 -10.21
N THR A 109 1.61 -5.76 -10.29
CA THR A 109 0.16 -5.69 -10.52
C THR A 109 -0.57 -4.94 -9.42
N ARG A 110 -0.19 -5.17 -8.15
CA ARG A 110 -0.74 -4.46 -6.97
C ARG A 110 -0.54 -2.95 -7.06
N HIS A 111 0.65 -2.51 -7.43
CA HIS A 111 0.96 -1.08 -7.54
C HIS A 111 0.06 -0.40 -8.59
N ARG A 112 0.01 -0.98 -9.80
CA ARG A 112 -0.84 -0.48 -10.88
C ARG A 112 -2.33 -0.50 -10.51
N ALA A 113 -2.77 -1.52 -9.79
CA ALA A 113 -4.15 -1.62 -9.32
C ALA A 113 -4.51 -0.54 -8.30
N LEU A 114 -3.57 -0.16 -7.43
CA LEU A 114 -3.75 0.95 -6.48
C LEU A 114 -3.76 2.30 -7.20
N GLN A 115 -2.89 2.51 -8.19
CA GLN A 115 -2.88 3.75 -8.99
C GLN A 115 -4.17 3.95 -9.79
N ALA A 116 -4.87 2.87 -10.13
CA ALA A 116 -6.16 2.95 -10.82
C ALA A 116 -7.32 3.42 -9.91
N LEU A 117 -7.13 3.49 -8.58
CA LEU A 117 -8.15 3.98 -7.66
C LEU A 117 -8.31 5.50 -7.77
N TYR A 118 -9.57 5.97 -7.72
CA TYR A 118 -9.86 7.39 -7.66
C TYR A 118 -9.95 7.88 -6.21
N PHE A 119 -8.91 8.58 -5.73
CA PHE A 119 -8.85 9.08 -4.35
C PHE A 119 -8.43 10.56 -4.26
N GLU A 120 -8.88 11.32 -3.26
CA GLU A 120 -8.46 12.74 -3.10
C GLU A 120 -7.11 12.86 -2.39
N ALA A 121 -6.91 12.08 -1.33
CA ALA A 121 -5.68 12.08 -0.55
C ALA A 121 -5.22 10.65 -0.19
N THR A 122 -3.93 10.47 0.04
CA THR A 122 -3.35 9.18 0.47
C THR A 122 -2.55 9.29 1.75
N ILE A 123 -2.68 8.29 2.61
CA ILE A 123 -1.81 8.04 3.76
C ILE A 123 -1.11 6.70 3.54
N VAL A 124 0.22 6.73 3.54
CA VAL A 124 1.06 5.54 3.35
C VAL A 124 1.70 5.15 4.67
N LEU A 125 1.37 3.97 5.19
CA LEU A 125 1.93 3.41 6.41
C LEU A 125 2.87 2.26 6.03
N SER A 126 4.16 2.43 6.35
CA SER A 126 5.17 1.40 6.17
C SER A 126 6.08 1.33 7.39
N ARG A 127 6.56 0.12 7.71
CA ARG A 127 7.63 -0.06 8.70
C ARG A 127 9.00 0.30 8.13
N THR A 128 9.15 0.20 6.81
CA THR A 128 10.41 0.38 6.08
C THR A 128 10.15 1.20 4.81
N LEU A 129 10.81 2.35 4.69
CA LEU A 129 10.66 3.24 3.52
C LEU A 129 11.48 2.78 2.32
N ALA A 130 12.58 2.05 2.52
CA ALA A 130 13.37 1.50 1.45
C ALA A 130 13.68 0.04 1.78
N HIS A 131 13.34 -0.88 0.88
CA HIS A 131 13.78 -2.27 0.97
C HIS A 131 15.07 -2.40 0.18
N ASN A 132 16.21 -2.41 0.87
CA ASN A 132 17.57 -2.63 0.35
C ASN A 132 18.14 -1.51 -0.53
N ILE A 133 17.31 -0.76 -1.26
CA ILE A 133 17.76 0.27 -2.19
C ILE A 133 17.09 1.61 -1.85
N TRP A 134 17.89 2.64 -1.61
CA TRP A 134 17.39 3.92 -1.08
C TRP A 134 16.34 4.59 -1.99
N TYR A 135 16.48 4.44 -3.32
CA TYR A 135 15.56 5.03 -4.29
C TYR A 135 14.24 4.29 -4.43
N ASP A 136 14.04 3.13 -3.79
CA ASP A 136 12.74 2.45 -3.74
C ASP A 136 11.66 3.30 -3.05
N VAL A 137 12.06 4.31 -2.29
CA VAL A 137 11.13 5.28 -1.70
C VAL A 137 10.39 6.12 -2.75
N ALA A 138 10.99 6.30 -3.93
CA ALA A 138 10.42 7.06 -5.05
C ALA A 138 9.02 6.57 -5.43
N ARG A 139 8.82 5.25 -5.30
CA ARG A 139 7.60 4.57 -5.73
C ARG A 139 6.41 4.86 -4.82
N TYR A 140 6.61 5.35 -3.59
CA TYR A 140 5.49 5.79 -2.76
C TYR A 140 4.94 7.14 -3.20
N PHE A 141 5.73 7.95 -3.89
CA PHE A 141 5.29 9.27 -4.32
C PHE A 141 4.22 9.20 -5.41
N ASP A 142 4.13 8.08 -6.14
CA ASP A 142 3.06 7.81 -7.11
C ASP A 142 1.64 7.92 -6.51
N PHE A 143 1.51 7.81 -5.18
CA PHE A 143 0.25 7.95 -4.48
C PHE A 143 -0.01 9.38 -3.96
N ILE A 144 0.94 10.30 -4.16
CA ILE A 144 0.86 11.72 -3.78
C ILE A 144 0.52 12.53 -5.02
N LYS A 145 -0.72 13.02 -5.11
CA LYS A 145 -1.16 13.79 -6.27
C LYS A 145 -0.40 15.12 -6.39
N GLY A 146 0.02 15.44 -7.62
CA GLY A 146 0.65 16.73 -7.94
C GLY A 146 2.14 16.85 -7.61
N HIS A 147 2.79 15.78 -7.14
CA HIS A 147 4.24 15.80 -6.95
C HIS A 147 4.99 15.80 -8.32
N PRO A 148 6.19 16.40 -8.41
CA PRO A 148 6.92 16.54 -9.66
C PRO A 148 7.70 15.28 -10.11
N VAL A 149 7.66 14.18 -9.33
CA VAL A 149 8.57 13.04 -9.52
C VAL A 149 7.82 11.80 -10.03
N THR A 150 7.40 11.80 -11.28
CA THR A 150 6.47 10.79 -11.80
C THR A 150 7.10 9.46 -12.20
N SER A 151 8.44 9.38 -12.23
CA SER A 151 9.17 8.17 -12.67
C SER A 151 10.43 7.88 -11.85
N ASP A 152 10.97 6.66 -11.98
CA ASP A 152 12.22 6.26 -11.29
C ASP A 152 13.38 7.08 -11.89
N ALA A 153 13.40 7.25 -13.21
CA ALA A 153 14.41 8.03 -13.91
C ALA A 153 14.43 9.50 -13.48
N GLU A 154 13.26 10.15 -13.32
CA GLU A 154 13.19 11.52 -12.82
C GLU A 154 13.69 11.63 -11.38
N PHE A 155 13.32 10.69 -10.52
CA PHE A 155 13.81 10.65 -9.15
C PHE A 155 15.34 10.49 -9.11
N MET A 156 15.87 9.56 -9.90
CA MET A 156 17.31 9.33 -10.00
C MET A 156 18.04 10.54 -10.57
N ARG A 157 17.50 11.21 -11.59
CA ARG A 157 18.07 12.44 -12.14
C ARG A 157 18.15 13.57 -11.11
N LEU A 158 17.21 13.66 -10.18
CA LEU A 158 17.15 14.70 -9.16
C LEU A 158 18.09 14.43 -7.98
N PHE A 159 18.23 13.18 -7.57
CA PHE A 159 18.90 12.83 -6.31
C PHE A 159 20.19 12.01 -6.49
N SER A 160 20.39 11.35 -7.64
CA SER A 160 21.59 10.56 -7.93
C SER A 160 22.54 11.30 -8.86
N SER A 161 23.80 10.87 -8.86
CA SER A 161 24.72 11.07 -9.97
C SER A 161 24.86 9.73 -10.71
N ASN A 162 25.01 9.78 -12.03
CA ASN A 162 25.37 8.59 -12.79
C ASN A 162 26.88 8.39 -12.65
N ASP A 163 27.30 7.20 -12.24
CA ASP A 163 28.69 6.77 -12.43
C ASP A 163 28.91 6.32 -13.88
N TYR A 164 30.17 6.07 -14.24
CA TYR A 164 30.61 5.72 -15.59
C TYR A 164 29.92 4.46 -16.17
N ASP A 165 29.41 3.58 -15.32
CA ASP A 165 28.77 2.31 -15.69
C ASP A 165 27.23 2.35 -15.66
N ASP A 166 26.61 3.55 -15.67
CA ASP A 166 25.15 3.76 -15.52
C ASP A 166 24.53 3.20 -14.22
N ALA A 167 25.37 2.71 -13.30
CA ALA A 167 24.95 2.31 -11.97
C ALA A 167 24.71 3.54 -11.10
N PRO A 168 23.71 3.51 -10.18
CA PRO A 168 23.51 4.55 -9.20
C PRO A 168 24.75 4.70 -8.31
N ALA A 169 25.46 5.82 -8.45
CA ALA A 169 26.55 6.15 -7.55
C ALA A 169 26.03 6.26 -6.09
N PRO A 170 26.85 5.96 -5.07
CA PRO A 170 26.53 6.33 -3.70
C PRO A 170 26.22 7.83 -3.60
N LEU A 171 25.17 8.18 -2.83
CA LEU A 171 24.79 9.57 -2.66
C LEU A 171 25.92 10.36 -1.99
N SER A 172 26.34 11.47 -2.62
CA SER A 172 27.20 12.45 -1.97
C SER A 172 26.49 13.07 -0.74
N ILE A 173 27.27 13.66 0.18
CA ILE A 173 26.72 14.33 1.36
C ILE A 173 25.72 15.44 0.95
N THR A 174 26.02 16.19 -0.10
CA THR A 174 25.15 17.24 -0.63
C THR A 174 23.84 16.68 -1.16
N GLN A 175 23.88 15.63 -1.99
CA GLN A 175 22.68 14.96 -2.52
C GLN A 175 21.84 14.34 -1.39
N MET A 176 22.49 13.74 -0.40
CA MET A 176 21.81 13.21 0.79
C MET A 176 21.07 14.33 1.53
N GLY A 177 21.66 15.51 1.71
CA GLY A 177 21.01 16.66 2.34
C GLY A 177 19.79 17.17 1.54
N ILE A 178 19.86 17.17 0.21
CA ILE A 178 18.74 17.54 -0.67
C ILE A 178 17.62 16.50 -0.55
N LEU A 179 17.96 15.21 -0.64
CA LEU A 179 17.01 14.11 -0.48
C LEU A 179 16.34 14.17 0.89
N GLN A 180 17.08 14.38 1.98
CA GLN A 180 16.54 14.52 3.33
C GLN A 180 15.50 15.64 3.42
N LYS A 181 15.83 16.84 2.92
CA LYS A 181 14.87 17.97 2.89
C LYS A 181 13.61 17.65 2.10
N PHE A 182 13.77 16.99 0.96
CA PHE A 182 12.64 16.52 0.15
C PHE A 182 11.77 15.51 0.92
N MET A 183 12.41 14.50 1.53
CA MET A 183 11.74 13.46 2.32
C MET A 183 10.97 14.02 3.51
N MET A 184 11.49 15.07 4.18
CA MET A 184 10.83 15.72 5.32
C MET A 184 9.47 16.32 4.98
N ALA A 185 9.22 16.70 3.72
CA ALA A 185 7.92 17.23 3.30
C ALA A 185 6.82 16.15 3.23
N PHE A 186 7.21 14.88 3.03
CA PHE A 186 6.27 13.78 2.77
C PHE A 186 6.27 12.69 3.85
N THR A 187 7.25 12.71 4.74
CA THR A 187 7.52 11.59 5.65
C THR A 187 7.49 12.03 7.10
N ILE A 188 6.75 11.28 7.91
CA ILE A 188 6.82 11.36 9.36
C ILE A 188 7.43 10.04 9.84
N ALA A 189 8.67 10.08 10.31
CA ALA A 189 9.35 8.94 10.91
C ALA A 189 9.73 9.29 12.36
N ARG A 190 9.40 8.41 13.30
CA ARG A 190 9.84 8.53 14.70
C ARG A 190 10.96 7.54 14.96
N PRO A 191 12.14 7.98 15.40
CA PRO A 191 13.24 7.06 15.62
C PRO A 191 12.93 6.15 16.83
N PRO A 192 13.42 4.90 16.85
CA PRO A 192 13.21 3.97 17.96
C PRO A 192 13.67 4.55 19.30
N SER A 193 14.65 5.45 19.31
CA SER A 193 15.14 6.16 20.51
C SER A 193 14.08 7.01 21.21
N THR A 194 12.97 7.36 20.54
CA THR A 194 11.83 8.04 21.18
C THR A 194 10.94 7.11 22.00
N ILE A 195 11.09 5.79 21.84
CA ILE A 195 10.32 4.80 22.57
C ILE A 195 11.21 4.22 23.67
N HIS A 196 10.86 4.48 24.92
CA HIS A 196 11.54 3.87 26.07
C HIS A 196 11.11 2.41 26.20
N LEU A 197 11.90 1.51 25.61
CA LEU A 197 11.73 0.07 25.73
C LEU A 197 12.79 -0.51 26.66
N SER A 198 12.44 -1.58 27.37
CA SER A 198 13.42 -2.37 28.13
C SER A 198 14.51 -2.90 27.19
N PRO A 199 15.77 -2.99 27.65
CA PRO A 199 16.86 -3.56 26.85
C PRO A 199 16.49 -4.96 26.32
N CYS A 200 16.79 -5.20 25.05
CA CYS A 200 16.61 -6.51 24.41
C CYS A 200 17.95 -7.23 24.32
N THR A 201 18.06 -8.40 24.94
CA THR A 201 19.25 -9.25 24.82
C THR A 201 19.14 -10.10 23.56
N ARG A 202 20.09 -9.95 22.64
CA ARG A 202 20.18 -10.79 21.44
C ARG A 202 21.13 -11.97 21.72
N SER A 203 20.59 -13.17 21.78
CA SER A 203 21.37 -14.41 21.84
C SER A 203 21.49 -15.03 20.44
N GLN A 204 22.69 -15.43 20.05
CA GLN A 204 22.93 -16.21 18.84
C GLN A 204 23.33 -17.63 19.24
N ALA A 205 22.58 -18.62 18.78
CA ALA A 205 22.95 -20.02 18.88
C ALA A 205 23.51 -20.47 17.52
N LEU A 206 24.74 -20.97 17.52
CA LEU A 206 25.34 -21.60 16.36
C LEU A 206 25.03 -23.10 16.43
N PHE A 207 24.56 -23.65 15.33
CA PHE A 207 24.26 -25.08 15.21
C PHE A 207 25.19 -25.69 14.19
N ASP A 208 25.84 -26.80 14.56
CA ASP A 208 26.57 -27.61 13.61
C ASP A 208 25.59 -28.35 12.71
N ILE A 209 25.78 -28.23 11.39
CA ILE A 209 25.01 -28.99 10.42
C ILE A 209 25.45 -30.47 10.52
N PRO A 210 24.53 -31.42 10.80
CA PRO A 210 24.88 -32.83 10.86
C PRO A 210 25.50 -33.33 9.54
N PRO A 211 26.46 -34.28 9.58
CA PRO A 211 27.13 -34.78 8.37
C PRO A 211 26.18 -35.26 7.26
N LYS A 212 25.03 -35.84 7.62
CA LYS A 212 23.99 -36.29 6.69
C LYS A 212 23.32 -35.18 5.85
N HIS A 213 23.58 -33.91 6.17
CA HIS A 213 23.06 -32.74 5.46
C HIS A 213 24.18 -31.90 4.80
N LYS A 214 25.44 -32.38 4.84
CA LYS A 214 26.57 -31.81 4.11
C LYS A 214 26.72 -32.57 2.78
N ALA A 215 25.82 -32.33 1.83
CA ALA A 215 25.90 -32.86 0.47
C ALA A 215 25.92 -31.70 -0.52
#